data_AF-A0A0D7A9Z9-F1
#
_entry.id   AF-A0A0D7A9Z9-F1
#
_cell.length_a   1.000
_cell.length_b   1.000
_cell.length_c   1.000
_cell.angle_alpha   90.00
_cell.angle_beta   90.00
_cell.angle_gamma   90.00
#
_symmetry.space_group_name_H-M   'P 1'
#
loop_
_entity.id
_entity.type
_entity.pdbx_description
1 polymer ?
#
loop_
_entity_poly.entity_id
_entity_poly.type
_entity_poly.pdbx_seq_one_letter_code
_entity_poly.pdbx_strand_id
1 'polypeptide(L)'
;GPDGAPDGVEIHEVDEFDAFFGDGSDLMDIDLPQDSALSRDEAECLRKFDDALRALSYDTCVCCHEIGFDMDIIDEVCGRCRKDVPGNDDNNDEPHVRKWSDRNNVNPLLVVPPELQNLTLIEQMLISPVKCIAQVRYTRG
;
A
#
# COMPACT_ATOMS: atom_id res chain seq x y z
N GLY A 1 -46.76 -31.86 5.92
CA GLY A 1 -47.46 -30.69 5.38
C GLY A 1 -46.43 -29.88 4.64
N PRO A 2 -46.65 -29.56 3.36
CA PRO A 2 -45.66 -28.87 2.56
C PRO A 2 -45.85 -27.34 2.63
N ASP A 3 -44.80 -26.65 2.20
CA ASP A 3 -44.73 -25.32 1.59
C ASP A 3 -44.75 -24.05 2.47
N GLY A 4 -43.59 -23.38 2.48
CA GLY A 4 -43.39 -22.07 3.07
C GLY A 4 -42.16 -21.35 2.50
N ALA A 5 -42.31 -20.78 1.30
CA ALA A 5 -41.69 -19.54 0.79
C ALA A 5 -42.14 -19.34 -0.67
N PRO A 6 -42.15 -18.11 -1.27
CA PRO A 6 -41.69 -16.81 -0.75
C PRO A 6 -42.74 -15.68 -0.89
N ASP A 7 -42.70 -14.67 0.00
CA ASP A 7 -43.47 -13.43 -0.13
C ASP A 7 -42.53 -12.32 -0.63
N GLY A 8 -42.48 -12.17 -1.95
CA GLY A 8 -41.86 -11.06 -2.64
C GLY A 8 -42.79 -10.67 -3.78
N VAL A 9 -43.34 -9.45 -3.74
CA VAL A 9 -44.21 -8.94 -4.79
C VAL A 9 -43.33 -8.49 -5.94
N GLU A 10 -43.26 -9.29 -7.01
CA GLU A 10 -42.75 -8.84 -8.30
C GLU A 10 -43.77 -7.85 -8.89
N ILE A 11 -43.43 -6.57 -8.82
CA ILE A 11 -44.15 -5.52 -9.53
C ILE A 11 -43.63 -5.52 -10.96
N HIS A 12 -44.29 -6.31 -11.82
CA HIS A 12 -44.12 -6.20 -13.27
C HIS A 12 -44.98 -5.03 -13.77
N GLU A 13 -44.52 -3.80 -13.55
CA GLU A 13 -45.00 -2.65 -14.34
C GLU A 13 -44.39 -2.79 -15.73
N VAL A 14 -45.13 -3.43 -16.64
CA VAL A 14 -44.79 -3.43 -18.07
C VAL A 14 -45.15 -2.03 -18.56
N ASP A 15 -44.15 -1.21 -18.85
CA ASP A 15 -44.38 0.11 -19.44
C ASP A 15 -45.01 -0.11 -20.83
N GLU A 16 -46.17 0.49 -21.07
CA GLU A 16 -46.89 0.36 -22.34
C GLU A 16 -46.05 0.92 -23.52
N PHE A 17 -45.09 1.79 -23.21
CA PHE A 17 -44.13 2.31 -24.17
C PHE A 17 -42.94 1.36 -24.44
N ASP A 18 -42.65 0.36 -23.60
CA ASP A 18 -41.60 -0.65 -23.85
C ASP A 18 -41.89 -1.47 -25.11
N ALA A 19 -43.18 -1.73 -25.38
CA ALA A 19 -43.61 -2.45 -26.59
C ALA A 19 -43.34 -1.67 -27.88
N PHE A 20 -43.19 -0.33 -27.80
CA PHE A 20 -43.02 0.54 -28.95
C PHE A 20 -41.58 1.08 -29.07
N PHE A 21 -40.92 1.35 -27.94
CA PHE A 21 -39.59 1.96 -27.89
C PHE A 21 -38.48 1.00 -27.42
N GLY A 22 -38.83 -0.23 -26.99
CA GLY A 22 -37.91 -1.11 -26.27
C GLY A 22 -37.73 -0.69 -24.81
N ASP A 23 -37.10 -1.54 -24.00
CA ASP A 23 -36.81 -1.28 -22.58
C ASP A 23 -35.67 -0.26 -22.37
N GLY A 24 -35.17 0.35 -23.45
CA GLY A 24 -34.07 1.30 -23.46
C GLY A 24 -32.71 0.73 -23.03
N SER A 25 -32.60 -0.57 -22.76
CA SER A 25 -31.33 -1.22 -22.39
C SER A 25 -30.32 -1.19 -23.54
N ASP A 26 -30.83 -1.29 -24.76
CA ASP A 26 -30.08 -1.19 -26.02
C ASP A 26 -29.47 0.19 -26.27
N LEU A 27 -30.03 1.25 -25.68
CA LEU A 27 -29.49 2.61 -25.72
C LEU A 27 -28.37 2.85 -24.70
N MET A 28 -28.30 2.03 -23.65
CA MET A 28 -27.28 2.15 -22.58
C MET A 28 -26.03 1.30 -22.87
N ASP A 29 -26.13 0.32 -23.77
CA ASP A 29 -25.04 -0.54 -24.26
C ASP A 29 -24.44 -0.05 -25.59
N ILE A 30 -24.47 1.26 -25.85
CA ILE A 30 -23.74 1.84 -26.97
C ILE A 30 -22.27 1.97 -26.59
N ASP A 31 -21.48 0.95 -26.92
CA ASP A 31 -20.02 1.04 -26.96
C ASP A 31 -19.60 2.04 -28.05
N LEU A 32 -19.54 3.33 -27.71
CA LEU A 32 -18.97 4.37 -28.57
C LEU A 32 -17.45 4.10 -28.71
N PRO A 33 -16.96 3.68 -29.90
CA PRO A 33 -15.58 3.22 -30.06
C PRO A 33 -14.54 4.36 -30.05
N GLN A 34 -14.96 5.61 -29.78
CA GLN A 34 -14.16 6.82 -29.97
C GLN A 34 -14.08 7.75 -28.75
N ASP A 35 -14.90 7.53 -27.72
CA ASP A 35 -14.86 8.35 -26.51
C ASP A 35 -14.12 7.60 -25.40
N SER A 36 -12.84 7.29 -25.65
CA SER A 36 -11.94 7.11 -24.52
C SER A 36 -12.00 8.42 -23.72
N ALA A 37 -12.52 8.37 -22.48
CA ALA A 37 -12.58 9.53 -21.58
C ALA A 37 -11.20 10.19 -21.36
N LEU A 38 -10.15 9.48 -21.77
CA LEU A 38 -8.78 9.95 -21.82
C LEU A 38 -8.35 10.10 -23.28
N SER A 39 -7.73 11.23 -23.58
CA SER A 39 -6.93 11.35 -24.78
C SER A 39 -5.82 10.29 -24.80
N ARG A 40 -5.33 9.94 -25.99
CA ARG A 40 -4.23 8.98 -26.16
C ARG A 40 -3.00 9.36 -25.33
N ASP A 41 -2.72 10.64 -25.23
CA ASP A 41 -1.56 11.17 -24.51
C ASP A 41 -1.75 11.05 -22.99
N GLU A 42 -2.97 11.26 -22.48
CA GLU A 42 -3.32 11.02 -21.06
C GLU A 42 -3.24 9.55 -20.71
N ALA A 43 -3.74 8.66 -21.58
CA ALA A 43 -3.64 7.22 -21.39
C ALA A 43 -2.16 6.76 -21.37
N GLU A 44 -1.30 7.34 -22.20
CA GLU A 44 0.15 7.07 -22.13
C GLU A 44 0.79 7.58 -20.83
N CYS A 45 0.40 8.77 -20.38
CA CYS A 45 0.88 9.34 -19.12
C CYS A 45 0.50 8.46 -17.92
N LEU A 46 -0.74 7.98 -17.86
CA LEU A 46 -1.20 7.07 -16.80
C LEU A 46 -0.45 5.75 -16.81
N ARG A 47 -0.19 5.16 -17.98
CA ARG A 47 0.62 3.93 -18.07
C ARG A 47 2.03 4.14 -17.51
N LYS A 48 2.70 5.23 -17.90
CA LYS A 48 4.04 5.56 -17.37
C LYS A 48 4.03 5.75 -15.86
N PHE A 49 2.97 6.39 -15.33
CA PHE A 49 2.79 6.55 -13.90
C PHE A 49 2.59 5.21 -13.17
N ASP A 50 1.75 4.34 -13.69
CA ASP A 50 1.52 3.00 -13.13
C ASP A 50 2.79 2.15 -13.18
N ASP A 51 3.54 2.21 -14.27
CA ASP A 51 4.82 1.52 -14.40
C ASP A 51 5.85 2.05 -13.38
N ALA A 52 5.90 3.37 -13.16
CA ALA A 52 6.75 3.97 -12.13
C ALA A 52 6.32 3.53 -10.71
N LEU A 53 5.01 3.45 -10.44
CA LEU A 53 4.50 2.96 -9.16
C LEU A 53 4.85 1.48 -8.93
N ARG A 54 4.75 0.64 -9.97
CA ARG A 54 5.14 -0.77 -9.88
C ARG A 54 6.63 -0.97 -9.73
N ALA A 55 7.44 -0.06 -10.28
CA ALA A 55 8.89 -0.09 -10.15
C ALA A 55 9.39 0.34 -8.76
N LEU A 56 8.56 1.01 -7.95
CA LEU A 56 8.90 1.32 -6.56
C LEU A 56 9.08 0.03 -5.77
N SER A 57 10.27 -0.13 -5.20
CA SER A 57 10.61 -1.23 -4.30
C SER A 57 11.08 -0.66 -2.97
N TYR A 58 10.88 -1.45 -1.91
CA TYR A 58 11.39 -1.09 -0.60
C TYR A 58 12.81 -1.63 -0.42
N ASP A 59 13.67 -0.76 0.06
CA ASP A 59 14.97 -1.12 0.59
C ASP A 59 14.84 -1.68 2.00
N THR A 60 15.71 -2.61 2.36
CA THR A 60 15.81 -3.16 3.72
C THR A 60 17.24 -3.07 4.22
N CYS A 61 17.42 -2.66 5.48
CA CYS A 61 18.74 -2.59 6.11
C CYS A 61 18.94 -3.78 7.05
N VAL A 62 20.05 -4.51 6.95
CA VAL A 62 20.33 -5.64 7.85
C VAL A 62 20.81 -5.23 9.24
N CYS A 63 21.24 -3.97 9.41
CA CYS A 63 21.76 -3.45 10.68
C CYS A 63 20.63 -2.94 11.59
N CYS A 64 19.75 -2.09 11.06
CA CYS A 64 18.64 -1.52 11.83
C CYS A 64 17.27 -2.16 11.53
N HIS A 65 17.20 -3.08 10.57
CA HIS A 65 15.96 -3.74 10.12
C HIS A 65 14.85 -2.79 9.66
N GLU A 66 15.17 -1.52 9.39
CA GLU A 66 14.22 -0.58 8.79
C GLU A 66 13.94 -0.96 7.33
N ILE A 67 12.69 -0.73 6.90
CA ILE A 67 12.22 -0.91 5.53
C ILE A 67 11.72 0.44 5.02
N GLY A 68 12.15 0.88 3.84
CA GLY A 68 11.79 2.21 3.32
C GLY A 68 12.19 2.46 1.88
N PHE A 69 11.83 3.63 1.34
CA PHE A 69 12.30 4.09 0.04
C PHE A 69 13.62 4.83 0.18
N ASP A 70 14.46 4.74 -0.86
CA ASP A 70 15.69 5.52 -1.04
C ASP A 70 16.59 5.51 0.21
N MET A 71 16.82 4.34 0.79
CA MET A 71 17.59 4.23 2.04
C MET A 71 19.11 4.27 1.83
N ASP A 72 19.55 4.48 0.59
CA ASP A 72 20.96 4.51 0.19
C ASP A 72 21.68 3.25 0.69
N ILE A 73 21.22 2.07 0.27
CA ILE A 73 21.77 0.77 0.69
C ILE A 73 23.10 0.50 -0.03
N ILE A 74 24.14 0.18 0.74
CA ILE A 74 25.44 -0.34 0.25
C ILE A 74 25.83 -1.47 1.19
N ASP A 75 26.19 -2.62 0.63
CA ASP A 75 26.49 -3.85 1.38
C ASP A 75 25.37 -4.22 2.37
N GLU A 76 24.10 -4.11 1.93
CA GLU A 76 22.88 -4.38 2.73
C GLU A 76 22.66 -3.45 3.94
N VAL A 77 23.51 -2.44 4.13
CA VAL A 77 23.43 -1.47 5.23
C VAL A 77 22.99 -0.11 4.71
N CYS A 78 22.05 0.56 5.40
CA CYS A 78 21.58 1.90 5.01
C CYS A 78 22.60 3.01 5.30
N GLY A 79 22.48 4.14 4.60
CA GLY A 79 23.39 5.28 4.76
C GLY A 79 23.48 5.82 6.19
N ARG A 80 22.39 5.73 6.98
CA ARG A 80 22.39 6.10 8.41
C ARG A 80 23.29 5.18 9.24
N CYS A 81 23.14 3.87 9.06
CA CYS A 81 23.94 2.87 9.79
C CYS A 81 25.41 2.86 9.35
N ARG A 82 25.69 3.18 8.07
CA ARG A 82 27.08 3.32 7.60
C ARG A 82 27.80 4.54 8.17
N LYS A 83 27.11 5.65 8.41
CA LYS A 83 27.67 6.87 9.00
C LYS A 83 27.89 6.75 10.52
N ASP A 84 27.22 5.80 11.15
CA ASP A 84 27.34 5.48 12.57
C ASP A 84 28.59 4.61 12.80
N VAL A 85 29.78 5.20 12.67
CA VAL A 85 31.08 4.52 12.83
C VAL A 85 31.69 4.85 14.20
N PRO A 86 32.18 3.84 14.95
CA PRO A 86 32.91 4.06 16.20
C PRO A 86 34.13 4.96 15.98
N GLY A 87 34.25 6.04 16.76
CA GLY A 87 35.42 6.93 16.75
C GLY A 87 35.31 8.19 15.90
N ASN A 88 34.10 8.57 15.43
CA ASN A 88 33.84 9.84 14.73
C ASN A 88 33.20 10.90 15.64
N ASP A 89 33.32 10.74 16.96
CA ASP A 89 32.97 11.81 17.91
C ASP A 89 34.26 12.47 18.36
N ASP A 90 34.58 13.63 17.77
CA ASP A 90 35.76 14.44 18.11
C ASP A 90 35.70 14.99 19.55
N ASN A 91 34.64 14.71 20.34
CA ASN A 91 34.36 15.39 21.61
C ASN A 91 34.10 14.50 22.84
N ASN A 92 34.29 13.18 22.80
CA ASN A 92 34.12 12.34 24.00
C ASN A 92 35.19 11.25 24.14
N ASP A 93 35.77 11.14 25.34
CA ASP A 93 36.75 10.11 25.75
C ASP A 93 36.14 8.68 25.81
N GLU A 94 34.85 8.52 25.52
CA GLU A 94 34.17 7.23 25.50
C GLU A 94 34.11 6.63 24.08
N PRO A 95 34.33 5.32 23.92
CA PRO A 95 34.25 4.68 22.61
C PRO A 95 32.81 4.74 22.09
N HIS A 96 32.57 5.55 21.05
CA HIS A 96 31.27 5.67 20.38
C HIS A 96 30.73 4.28 19.99
N VAL A 97 29.66 3.85 20.65
CA VAL A 97 28.98 2.59 20.37
C VAL A 97 27.92 2.83 19.30
N ARG A 98 27.92 2.02 18.23
CA ARG A 98 26.90 2.11 17.19
C ARG A 98 25.51 1.91 17.80
N LYS A 99 24.54 2.73 17.39
CA LYS A 99 23.16 2.69 17.88
C LYS A 99 22.51 1.33 17.71
N TRP A 100 22.68 0.73 16.52
CA TRP A 100 22.13 -0.58 16.17
C TRP A 100 23.17 -1.69 16.30
N SER A 101 23.81 -1.78 17.47
CA SER A 101 24.75 -2.85 17.78
C SER A 101 24.40 -3.55 19.08
N ASP A 102 24.78 -4.82 19.21
CA ASP A 102 24.59 -5.61 20.42
C ASP A 102 25.17 -4.94 21.68
N ARG A 103 26.23 -4.14 21.50
CA ARG A 103 26.88 -3.37 22.57
C ARG A 103 26.01 -2.28 23.16
N ASN A 104 25.02 -1.78 22.41
CA ASN A 104 24.10 -0.73 22.87
C ASN A 104 22.88 -1.30 23.61
N ASN A 105 22.83 -2.62 23.86
CA ASN A 105 21.68 -3.32 24.45
C ASN A 105 20.34 -3.00 23.74
N VAL A 106 20.39 -2.56 22.48
CA VAL A 106 19.22 -2.58 21.63
C VAL A 106 18.85 -4.05 21.41
N ASN A 107 17.58 -4.33 21.12
CA ASN A 107 17.17 -5.65 20.68
C ASN A 107 17.13 -5.66 19.14
N PRO A 108 18.28 -5.88 18.45
CA PRO A 108 18.29 -6.02 17.00
C PRO A 108 17.74 -7.40 16.57
N LEU A 109 17.60 -8.32 17.53
CA LEU A 109 17.16 -9.68 17.24
C LEU A 109 15.66 -9.67 16.89
N LEU A 110 15.34 -10.23 15.72
CA LEU A 110 13.98 -10.55 15.28
C LEU A 110 13.31 -11.65 16.13
N VAL A 111 13.85 -11.95 17.32
CA VAL A 111 13.28 -12.93 18.23
C VAL A 111 12.06 -12.29 18.87
N VAL A 112 10.89 -12.67 18.35
CA VAL A 112 9.59 -12.28 18.89
C VAL A 112 9.41 -13.00 20.23
N PRO A 113 9.27 -12.28 21.35
CA PRO A 113 8.96 -12.85 22.66
C PRO A 113 7.73 -13.77 22.59
N PRO A 114 7.66 -14.86 23.38
CA PRO A 114 6.54 -15.80 23.34
C PRO A 114 5.19 -15.13 23.57
N GLU A 115 5.15 -14.02 24.31
CA GLU A 115 3.96 -13.21 24.56
C GLU A 115 3.41 -12.53 23.29
N LEU A 116 4.26 -12.32 22.28
CA LEU A 116 3.92 -11.64 21.02
C LEU A 116 3.72 -12.61 19.85
N GLN A 117 3.86 -13.93 20.06
CA GLN A 117 3.80 -14.94 18.98
C GLN A 117 2.37 -15.28 18.51
N ASN A 118 1.33 -14.91 19.28
CA ASN A 118 -0.07 -15.30 19.01
C ASN A 118 -1.05 -14.12 19.03
N LEU A 119 -0.60 -12.94 18.65
CA LEU A 119 -1.45 -11.75 18.63
C LEU A 119 -2.52 -11.86 17.54
N THR A 120 -3.74 -11.44 17.87
CA THR A 120 -4.81 -11.24 16.88
C THR A 120 -4.40 -10.17 15.86
N LEU A 121 -5.05 -10.18 14.68
CA LEU A 121 -4.79 -9.16 13.64
C LEU A 121 -4.88 -7.74 14.19
N ILE A 122 -5.86 -7.47 15.07
CA ILE A 122 -6.07 -6.16 15.69
C ILE A 122 -4.92 -5.81 16.64
N GLU A 123 -4.50 -6.74 17.48
CA GLU A 123 -3.39 -6.53 18.41
C GLU A 123 -2.07 -6.30 17.67
N GLN A 124 -1.83 -7.05 16.59
CA GLN A 124 -0.67 -6.81 15.71
C GLN A 124 -0.69 -5.41 15.12
N MET A 125 -1.84 -4.93 14.64
CA MET A 125 -1.95 -3.56 14.13
C MET A 125 -1.75 -2.51 15.22
N LEU A 126 -2.18 -2.76 16.47
CA LEU A 126 -2.02 -1.84 17.61
C LEU A 126 -0.56 -1.65 18.03
N ILE A 127 0.24 -2.73 17.99
CA ILE A 127 1.65 -2.69 18.38
C ILE A 127 2.60 -2.42 17.22
N SER A 128 2.13 -2.59 15.98
CA SER A 128 2.96 -2.37 14.80
C SER A 128 3.30 -0.88 14.70
N PRO A 129 4.58 -0.51 14.57
CA PRO A 129 4.93 0.86 14.27
C PRO A 129 4.29 1.24 12.93
N VAL A 130 3.35 2.18 12.98
CA VAL A 130 2.62 2.64 11.78
C VAL A 130 3.56 3.57 11.00
N LYS A 131 4.14 3.06 9.91
CA LYS A 131 4.82 3.90 8.93
C LYS A 131 3.78 4.40 7.93
N CYS A 132 3.25 5.60 8.16
CA CYS A 132 2.29 6.22 7.25
C CYS A 132 2.95 6.52 5.90
N ILE A 133 2.42 5.93 4.83
CA ILE A 133 2.80 6.24 3.44
C ILE A 133 1.56 6.86 2.80
N ALA A 134 1.68 8.10 2.33
CA ALA A 134 0.58 8.83 1.69
C ALA A 134 0.85 8.95 0.18
N GLN A 135 -0.10 8.49 -0.64
CA GLN A 135 -0.09 8.78 -2.07
C GLN A 135 -0.84 10.08 -2.32
N VAL A 136 -0.14 11.13 -2.73
CA VAL A 136 -0.76 12.42 -3.09
C VAL A 136 -1.01 12.42 -4.59
N ARG A 137 -2.27 12.55 -5.00
CA ARG A 137 -2.67 12.74 -6.40
C ARG A 137 -3.12 14.18 -6.59
N TYR A 138 -2.52 14.87 -7.56
CA TYR A 138 -2.94 16.20 -7.96
C TYR A 138 -3.63 16.11 -9.32
N THR A 139 -4.92 16.44 -9.36
CA THR A 139 -5.67 16.64 -10.60
C THR A 139 -5.88 18.13 -10.78
N ARG A 140 -5.35 18.70 -11.86
CA ARG A 140 -5.65 20.08 -12.26
C ARG A 140 -6.98 20.06 -13.01
N GLY A 141 -7.99 20.76 -12.49
CA GLY A 141 -9.24 21.01 -13.19
C GLY A 141 -9.11 22.08 -14.26
#